data_AF-A0A920WP63-F1
#
_entry.id   AF-A0A920WP63-F1
#
_cell.length_a   1.000
_cell.length_b   1.000
_cell.length_c   1.000
_cell.angle_alpha   90.00
_cell.angle_beta   90.00
_cell.angle_gamma   90.00
#
_symmetry.space_group_name_H-M   'P 1'
#
loop_
_entity.id
_entity.type
_entity.pdbx_description
1 polymer ?
#
loop_
_entity_poly.entity_id
_entity_poly.type
_entity_poly.pdbx_seq_one_letter_code
_entity_poly.pdbx_strand_id
1 'polypeptide(L)'
;MKADAGEIELETTGLRYSSTSSQRYRIVEGDPLSACVEYRADFTFARDDWQVRTESLLVVTCDATQFRLDGRIAAYEGTEVVCERTWEEHIPRVAY
;
A
#
# COMPACT_ATOMS: atom_id res chain seq x y z
N MET A 1 -12.02 3.28 4.23
CA MET A 1 -11.94 4.53 3.45
C MET A 1 -11.23 4.24 2.14
N LYS A 2 -11.65 4.83 1.03
CA LYS A 2 -10.98 4.73 -0.27
C LYS A 2 -10.74 6.14 -0.78
N ALA A 3 -9.56 6.40 -1.31
CA ALA A 3 -9.18 7.65 -1.94
C ALA A 3 -8.72 7.36 -3.38
N ASP A 4 -9.06 8.27 -4.28
CA ASP A 4 -8.69 8.22 -5.68
C ASP A 4 -8.34 9.65 -6.08
N ALA A 5 -7.09 9.86 -6.51
CA ALA A 5 -6.60 11.17 -6.93
C ALA A 5 -7.03 11.53 -8.36
N GLY A 6 -7.62 10.59 -9.10
CA GLY A 6 -7.79 10.70 -10.54
C GLY A 6 -6.44 10.65 -11.29
N GLU A 7 -6.51 10.76 -12.61
CA GLU A 7 -5.31 10.96 -13.44
C GLU A 7 -5.08 12.46 -13.65
N ILE A 8 -3.85 12.90 -13.42
CA ILE A 8 -3.39 14.25 -13.74
C ILE A 8 -2.25 14.17 -14.76
N GLU A 9 -2.13 15.19 -15.60
CA GLU A 9 -1.04 15.34 -16.55
C GLU A 9 -0.19 16.56 -16.18
N LEU A 10 1.13 16.37 -16.15
CA LEU A 10 2.09 17.44 -15.97
C LEU A 10 2.45 18.04 -17.33
N GLU A 11 1.87 19.19 -17.68
CA GLU A 11 2.00 19.81 -19.01
C GLU A 11 3.45 19.98 -19.48
N THR A 12 4.38 20.27 -18.58
CA THR A 12 5.79 20.49 -18.93
C THR A 12 6.51 19.22 -19.39
N THR A 13 6.08 18.05 -18.92
CA THR A 13 6.78 16.78 -19.16
C THR A 13 5.94 15.75 -19.90
N GLY A 14 4.63 15.99 -20.08
CA GLY A 14 3.67 15.02 -20.60
C GLY A 14 3.47 13.81 -19.70
N LEU A 15 3.95 13.86 -18.45
CA LEU A 15 3.85 12.76 -17.50
C LEU A 15 2.43 12.70 -16.94
N ARG A 16 1.76 11.57 -17.15
CA ARG A 16 0.49 11.23 -16.51
C ARG A 16 0.73 10.43 -15.25
N TYR A 17 0.02 10.79 -14.19
CA TYR A 17 0.12 10.20 -12.87
C TYR A 17 -1.28 9.97 -12.31
N SER A 18 -1.51 8.79 -11.73
CA SER A 18 -2.68 8.57 -10.89
C SER A 18 -2.31 7.78 -9.64
N SER A 19 -3.15 7.93 -8.62
CA SER A 19 -3.02 7.12 -7.41
C SER A 19 -4.37 6.77 -6.82
N THR A 20 -4.47 5.54 -6.32
CA THR A 20 -5.59 5.11 -5.51
C THR A 20 -5.08 4.48 -4.23
N SER A 21 -5.84 4.63 -3.15
CA SER A 21 -5.51 3.97 -1.90
C SER A 21 -6.77 3.57 -1.15
N SER A 22 -6.65 2.53 -0.34
CA SER A 22 -7.75 2.11 0.52
C SER A 22 -7.23 1.60 1.86
N GLN A 23 -7.99 1.91 2.91
CA GLN A 23 -7.72 1.47 4.26
C GLN A 23 -8.96 0.82 4.84
N ARG A 24 -8.77 -0.37 5.42
CA ARG A 24 -9.80 -1.11 6.14
C ARG A 24 -9.30 -1.37 7.56
N TYR A 25 -10.08 -0.90 8.52
CA TYR A 25 -9.84 -1.11 9.95
C TYR A 25 -10.88 -2.10 10.47
N ARG A 26 -10.45 -3.06 11.28
CA ARG A 26 -11.33 -4.02 11.97
C ARG A 26 -10.84 -4.22 13.40
N ILE A 27 -11.77 -4.37 14.33
CA ILE A 27 -11.53 -4.72 15.72
C ILE A 27 -12.80 -5.40 16.25
N VAL A 28 -12.63 -6.35 17.15
CA VAL A 28 -13.71 -7.03 17.86
C VAL A 28 -13.93 -6.32 19.19
N GLU A 29 -15.18 -6.01 19.51
CA GLU A 29 -15.54 -5.38 20.77
C GLU A 29 -15.12 -6.26 21.96
N GLY A 30 -14.47 -5.66 22.96
CA GLY A 30 -13.93 -6.38 24.12
C GLY A 30 -12.59 -7.09 23.89
N ASP A 31 -12.10 -7.18 22.66
CA ASP A 31 -10.78 -7.73 22.33
C ASP A 31 -9.90 -6.70 21.62
N PRO A 32 -9.11 -5.89 22.36
CA PRO A 32 -8.24 -4.90 21.76
C PRO A 32 -7.08 -5.48 20.94
N LEU A 33 -6.74 -6.77 21.12
CA LEU A 33 -5.65 -7.43 20.38
C LEU A 33 -6.12 -7.96 19.02
N SER A 34 -7.43 -7.97 18.75
CA SER A 34 -8.00 -8.28 17.44
C SER A 34 -7.84 -7.16 16.40
N ALA A 35 -7.25 -6.01 16.79
CA ALA A 35 -7.11 -4.85 15.92
C ALA A 35 -6.29 -5.21 14.67
N CYS A 36 -6.87 -4.93 13.50
CA CYS A 36 -6.28 -5.20 12.20
C CYS A 36 -6.47 -3.99 11.26
N VAL A 37 -5.39 -3.64 10.56
CA VAL A 37 -5.40 -2.66 9.49
C VAL A 37 -4.95 -3.33 8.20
N GLU A 38 -5.69 -3.10 7.13
CA GLU A 38 -5.28 -3.46 5.78
C GLU A 38 -5.20 -2.18 4.95
N TYR A 39 -4.03 -1.93 4.38
CA TYR A 39 -3.75 -0.79 3.51
C TYR A 39 -3.40 -1.29 2.12
N ARG A 40 -4.03 -0.72 1.10
CA ARG A 40 -3.64 -0.88 -0.30
C ARG A 40 -3.33 0.46 -0.93
N ALA A 41 -2.31 0.52 -1.76
CA ALA A 41 -1.97 1.70 -2.53
C ALA A 41 -1.45 1.31 -3.90
N ASP A 42 -2.01 1.96 -4.91
CA ASP A 42 -1.66 1.76 -6.32
C ASP A 42 -1.26 3.10 -6.91
N PHE A 43 -0.16 3.12 -7.66
CA PHE A 43 0.31 4.29 -8.37
C PHE A 43 0.57 3.94 -9.83
N THR A 44 0.17 4.81 -10.75
CA THR A 44 0.51 4.66 -12.17
C THR A 44 1.28 5.88 -12.65
N PHE A 45 2.21 5.63 -13.56
CA PHE A 45 2.95 6.65 -14.28
C PHE A 45 2.97 6.28 -15.75
N ALA A 46 2.67 7.23 -16.62
CA ALA A 46 2.70 6.99 -18.06
C ALA A 46 3.19 8.23 -18.82
N ARG A 47 3.92 8.01 -19.91
CA ARG A 47 4.34 9.05 -20.84
C ARG A 47 4.60 8.41 -22.20
N ASP A 48 3.93 8.91 -23.24
CA ASP A 48 3.94 8.30 -24.57
C ASP A 48 3.60 6.79 -24.48
N ASP A 49 4.45 5.92 -25.02
CA ASP A 49 4.31 4.46 -24.97
C ASP A 49 4.81 3.83 -23.66
N TRP A 50 5.47 4.60 -22.78
CA TRP A 50 5.97 4.11 -21.51
C TRP A 50 4.88 4.11 -20.43
N GLN A 51 4.69 2.98 -19.76
CA GLN A 51 3.72 2.83 -18.68
C GLN A 51 4.27 1.93 -17.57
N VAL A 52 4.27 2.43 -16.35
CA VAL A 52 4.61 1.66 -15.15
C VAL A 52 3.54 1.81 -14.09
N ARG A 53 3.43 0.81 -13.21
CA ARG A 53 2.60 0.92 -12.01
C ARG A 53 3.22 0.21 -10.83
N THR A 54 2.83 0.62 -9.63
CA THR A 54 3.07 -0.14 -8.41
C THR A 54 1.76 -0.55 -7.77
N GLU A 55 1.75 -1.74 -7.19
CA GLU A 55 0.64 -2.28 -6.41
C GLU A 55 1.19 -2.67 -5.04
N SER A 56 0.63 -2.11 -3.97
CA SER A 56 1.11 -2.30 -2.60
C SER A 56 0.01 -2.83 -1.69
N LEU A 57 0.36 -3.77 -0.83
CA LEU A 57 -0.47 -4.28 0.27
C LEU A 57 0.34 -4.25 1.56
N LEU A 58 -0.26 -3.74 2.63
CA LEU A 58 0.25 -3.84 3.98
C LEU A 58 -0.87 -4.30 4.91
N VAL A 59 -0.65 -5.40 5.62
CA VAL A 59 -1.52 -5.87 6.69
C VAL A 59 -0.80 -5.68 8.02
N VAL A 60 -1.47 -5.03 8.96
CA VAL A 60 -0.96 -4.81 10.31
C VAL A 60 -1.90 -5.47 11.30
N THR A 61 -1.36 -6.33 12.16
CA THR A 61 -2.06 -6.90 13.32
C THR A 61 -1.25 -6.62 14.58
N CYS A 62 -1.80 -6.91 15.75
CA CYS A 62 -1.05 -6.81 17.00
C CYS A 62 -1.31 -8.00 17.92
N ASP A 63 -0.40 -8.19 18.86
CA ASP A 63 -0.62 -8.98 20.06
C ASP A 63 -0.25 -8.14 21.29
N ALA A 64 -0.17 -8.78 22.46
CA ALA A 64 0.12 -8.10 23.72
C ALA A 64 1.51 -7.43 23.75
N THR A 65 2.45 -7.90 22.93
CA THR A 65 3.87 -7.50 23.00
C THR A 65 4.40 -6.86 21.73
N GLN A 66 3.76 -7.04 20.57
CA GLN A 66 4.24 -6.50 19.31
C GLN A 66 3.13 -6.17 18.30
N PHE A 67 3.46 -5.32 17.34
CA PHE A 67 2.76 -5.19 16.07
C PHE A 67 3.44 -6.08 15.04
N ARG A 68 2.65 -6.73 14.18
CA ARG A 68 3.12 -7.55 13.06
C ARG A 68 2.69 -6.89 11.77
N LEU A 69 3.65 -6.67 10.88
CA LEU A 69 3.46 -6.08 9.57
C LEU A 69 3.79 -7.15 8.53
N ASP A 70 2.85 -7.39 7.63
CA ASP A 70 3.03 -8.22 6.43
C ASP A 70 2.85 -7.30 5.21
N GLY A 71 3.94 -7.10 4.47
CA GLY A 71 4.00 -6.14 3.38
C GLY A 71 4.38 -6.79 2.05
N ARG A 72 3.76 -6.30 0.97
CA ARG A 72 4.12 -6.62 -0.41
C ARG A 72 4.03 -5.37 -1.28
N ILE A 73 5.01 -5.21 -2.16
CA ILE A 73 4.99 -4.22 -3.25
C ILE A 73 5.44 -4.91 -4.52
N ALA A 74 4.65 -4.79 -5.58
CA ALA A 74 5.00 -5.20 -6.93
C ALA A 74 5.10 -3.97 -7.84
N ALA A 75 6.15 -3.90 -8.66
CA ALA A 75 6.34 -2.88 -9.68
C ALA A 75 6.24 -3.54 -11.07
N TYR A 76 5.52 -2.89 -11.97
CA TYR A 76 5.23 -3.39 -13.30
C TYR A 76 5.68 -2.40 -14.37
N GLU A 77 6.15 -2.94 -15.50
CA GLU A 77 6.27 -2.23 -16.77
C GLU A 77 5.31 -2.88 -17.78
N GLY A 78 4.33 -2.12 -18.26
CA GLY A 78 3.18 -2.67 -18.99
C GLY A 78 2.47 -3.75 -18.16
N THR A 79 2.52 -5.00 -18.60
CA THR A 79 1.93 -6.16 -17.89
C THR A 79 2.94 -7.00 -17.13
N GLU A 80 4.24 -6.75 -17.27
CA GLU A 80 5.31 -7.58 -16.69
C GLU A 80 5.72 -7.06 -15.31
N VAL A 81 5.90 -7.97 -14.35
CA VAL A 81 6.46 -7.64 -13.03
C VAL A 81 7.98 -7.52 -13.18
N VAL A 82 8.50 -6.32 -13.01
CA VAL A 82 9.94 -6.03 -13.13
C VAL A 82 10.66 -6.05 -11.78
N CYS A 83 9.91 -5.88 -10.69
CA CYS A 83 10.42 -5.97 -9.33
C CYS A 83 9.30 -6.35 -8.37
N GLU A 84 9.58 -7.22 -7.41
CA GLU A 84 8.68 -7.53 -6.32
C GLU A 84 9.47 -7.61 -5.02
N ARG A 85 8.86 -7.11 -3.95
CA ARG A 85 9.37 -7.23 -2.59
C ARG A 85 8.25 -7.62 -1.65
N THR A 86 8.50 -8.66 -0.87
CA THR A 86 7.71 -9.01 0.31
C THR A 86 8.57 -8.87 1.56
N TRP A 87 7.94 -8.57 2.69
CA TRP A 87 8.63 -8.53 3.98
C TRP A 87 7.64 -8.77 5.12
N GLU A 88 8.20 -9.26 6.22
CA GLU A 88 7.52 -9.35 7.51
C GLU A 88 8.36 -8.57 8.53
N GLU A 89 7.68 -7.77 9.36
CA GLU A 89 8.35 -6.98 10.40
C GLU A 89 7.57 -7.03 11.72
N HIS A 90 8.30 -7.11 12.82
CA HIS A 90 7.76 -7.21 14.16
C HIS A 90 8.25 -6.02 14.98
N ILE A 91 7.32 -5.17 15.42
CA ILE A 91 7.63 -3.93 16.14
C ILE A 91 7.21 -4.10 17.60
N PRO A 92 8.12 -4.09 18.58
CA PRO A 92 7.78 -4.19 19.99
C PRO A 92 6.82 -3.09 20.45
N ARG A 93 5.83 -3.45 21.25
CA ARG A 93 4.86 -2.54 21.85
C ARG A 93 5.41 -2.00 23.17
N VAL A 94 6.35 -1.05 23.06
CA VAL A 94 6.90 -0.33 24.21
C VAL A 94 6.08 0.94 24.47
N ALA A 95 5.63 1.13 25.72
CA ALA A 95 5.10 2.40 26.17
C ALA A 95 6.29 3.27 26.61
N TYR A 96 6.45 4.43 25.99
CA TYR A 96 7.43 5.46 26.39
C TYR A 96 6.83 6.38 27.45
#